data_AF-W7KN01-F1
#
_entry.id   AF-W7KN01-F1
#
_cell.length_a   1.000
_cell.length_b   1.000
_cell.length_c   1.000
_cell.angle_alpha   90.00
_cell.angle_beta   90.00
_cell.angle_gamma   90.00
#
_symmetry.space_group_name_H-M   'P 1'
#
loop_
_entity.id
_entity.type
_entity.pdbx_description
1 polymer ?
#
loop_
_entity_poly.entity_id
_entity_poly.type
_entity_poly.pdbx_seq_one_letter_code
_entity_poly.pdbx_strand_id
1 'polypeptide(L)'
;MLNQQAISNRISNTEKSARTFCLDKLQRQFLINQIKPLKKINVPTLKYSIEAEELVEWILEKLSNDEIQKVSTMLRIAQKRSADIRPLIGTIALSLLKK
;
A
#
# COMPACT_ATOMS: atom_id res chain seq x y z
N MET A 1 34.35 27.56 12.59
CA MET A 1 32.95 28.04 12.62
C MET A 1 32.10 27.05 11.87
N LEU A 2 31.11 26.43 12.53
CA LEU A 2 30.23 25.44 11.89
C LEU A 2 29.30 26.14 10.89
N ASN A 3 29.24 25.62 9.67
CA ASN A 3 28.49 26.20 8.56
C ASN A 3 26.97 26.03 8.79
N GLN A 4 26.31 27.11 9.21
CA GLN A 4 24.88 27.12 9.56
C GLN A 4 23.98 26.64 8.40
N GLN A 5 24.40 26.86 7.15
CA GLN A 5 23.70 26.38 5.95
C GLN A 5 23.67 24.84 5.88
N ALA A 6 24.77 24.19 6.24
CA ALA A 6 24.90 22.72 6.18
C ALA A 6 24.05 22.03 7.26
N ILE A 7 23.89 22.68 8.42
CA ILE A 7 23.06 22.19 9.53
C ILE A 7 21.58 22.31 9.16
N SER A 8 21.15 23.46 8.62
CA SER A 8 19.77 23.69 8.18
C SER A 8 19.33 22.72 7.07
N ASN A 9 20.22 22.45 6.10
CA ASN A 9 19.95 21.48 5.03
C ASN A 9 19.88 20.02 5.55
N ARG A 10 20.69 19.66 6.55
CA ARG A 10 20.62 18.34 7.21
C ARG A 10 19.31 18.14 7.93
N ILE A 11 18.89 19.13 8.73
CA ILE A 11 17.63 19.07 9.51
C ILE A 11 16.43 18.94 8.56
N SER A 12 16.39 19.77 7.51
CA SER A 12 15.32 19.72 6.49
C SER A 12 15.25 18.36 5.79
N ASN A 13 16.39 17.76 5.47
CA ASN A 13 16.43 16.43 4.85
C ASN A 13 16.04 15.30 5.81
N THR A 14 16.43 15.39 7.09
CA THR A 14 16.00 14.40 8.10
C THR A 14 14.50 14.46 8.36
N GLU A 15 13.91 15.65 8.41
CA GLU A 15 12.46 15.81 8.57
C GLU A 15 11.70 15.32 7.35
N LYS A 16 12.20 15.61 6.14
CA LYS A 16 11.62 15.12 4.89
C LYS A 16 11.66 13.59 4.83
N SER A 17 12.79 12.99 5.19
CA SER A 17 12.99 11.54 5.26
C SER A 17 12.05 10.87 6.28
N ALA A 18 11.94 11.45 7.48
CA ALA A 18 11.04 10.95 8.53
C ALA A 18 9.56 11.04 8.14
N ARG A 19 9.15 12.13 7.46
CA ARG A 19 7.78 12.29 6.94
C ARG A 19 7.46 11.26 5.86
N THR A 20 8.38 11.00 4.93
CA THR A 20 8.23 9.96 3.90
C THR A 20 8.07 8.59 4.55
N PHE A 21 8.94 8.23 5.50
CA PHE A 21 8.88 6.96 6.22
C PHE A 21 7.55 6.78 6.99
N CYS A 22 7.05 7.83 7.63
CA CYS A 22 5.77 7.79 8.34
C CYS A 22 4.58 7.60 7.38
N LEU A 23 4.60 8.28 6.22
CA LEU A 23 3.57 8.15 5.19
C LEU A 23 3.51 6.72 4.64
N ASP A 24 4.66 6.12 4.36
CA ASP A 24 4.77 4.75 3.86
C ASP A 24 4.17 3.74 4.84
N LYS A 25 4.48 3.91 6.14
CA LYS A 25 3.92 3.06 7.21
C LYS A 25 2.39 3.17 7.30
N LEU A 26 1.85 4.39 7.20
CA LEU A 26 0.41 4.62 7.24
C LEU A 26 -0.32 4.02 6.03
N GLN A 27 0.25 4.11 4.83
CA GLN A 27 -0.31 3.51 3.63
C GLN A 27 -0.35 1.99 3.73
N ARG A 28 0.75 1.37 4.18
CA ARG A 28 0.82 -0.08 4.42
C ARG A 28 -0.23 -0.52 5.45
N GLN A 29 -0.35 0.19 6.57
CA GLN A 29 -1.35 -0.12 7.59
C GLN A 29 -2.78 0.01 7.06
N PHE A 30 -3.04 1.03 6.23
CA PHE A 30 -4.34 1.20 5.59
C PHE A 30 -4.70 -0.01 4.73
N LEU A 31 -3.79 -0.50 3.88
CA LEU A 31 -4.03 -1.68 3.05
C LEU A 31 -4.33 -2.93 3.90
N ILE A 32 -3.52 -3.16 4.95
CA ILE A 32 -3.73 -4.27 5.88
C ILE A 32 -5.15 -4.24 6.45
N ASN A 33 -5.60 -3.07 6.90
CA ASN A 33 -6.92 -2.91 7.50
C ASN A 33 -8.07 -3.08 6.50
N GLN A 34 -7.83 -2.88 5.20
CA GLN A 34 -8.84 -3.11 4.16
C GLN A 34 -8.91 -4.57 3.72
N ILE A 35 -7.77 -5.26 3.68
CA ILE A 35 -7.68 -6.60 3.09
C ILE A 35 -7.99 -7.67 4.13
N LYS A 36 -7.44 -7.56 5.36
CA LYS A 36 -7.63 -8.57 6.42
C LYS A 36 -9.10 -8.94 6.70
N PRO A 37 -10.05 -7.99 6.78
CA PRO A 37 -11.45 -8.31 7.06
C PRO A 37 -12.12 -9.17 5.98
N LEU A 38 -11.57 -9.23 4.76
CA LEU A 38 -12.17 -9.96 3.65
C LEU A 38 -12.01 -11.48 3.78
N LYS A 39 -11.09 -11.95 4.64
CA LYS A 39 -10.69 -13.35 4.88
C LYS A 39 -10.16 -14.05 3.63
N LYS A 40 -11.00 -14.23 2.62
CA LYS A 40 -10.66 -14.81 1.31
C LYS A 40 -10.99 -13.84 0.19
N ILE A 41 -10.09 -13.75 -0.77
CA ILE A 41 -10.27 -12.95 -1.99
C ILE A 41 -10.31 -13.88 -3.19
N ASN A 42 -11.39 -13.82 -3.96
CA ASN A 42 -11.45 -14.50 -5.25
C ASN A 42 -10.56 -13.76 -6.26
N VAL A 43 -9.67 -14.49 -6.90
CA VAL A 43 -8.83 -13.93 -7.96
C VAL A 43 -9.61 -14.01 -9.27
N PRO A 44 -9.90 -12.87 -9.93
CA PRO A 44 -10.60 -12.88 -11.21
C PRO A 44 -9.86 -13.75 -12.22
N THR A 45 -10.61 -14.40 -13.12
CA THR A 45 -10.08 -15.27 -14.19
C THR A 45 -9.41 -16.58 -13.74
N LEU A 46 -9.17 -16.76 -12.43
CA LEU A 46 -8.68 -18.00 -11.84
C LEU A 46 -9.77 -18.62 -10.97
N LYS A 47 -9.94 -19.96 -11.02
CA LYS A 47 -10.80 -20.69 -10.07
C LYS A 47 -10.08 -20.88 -8.73
N TYR A 48 -9.43 -19.82 -8.26
CA TYR A 48 -8.55 -19.81 -7.11
C TYR A 48 -8.88 -18.61 -6.21
N SER A 49 -8.85 -18.85 -4.91
CA SER A 49 -9.03 -17.81 -3.89
C SER A 49 -7.77 -17.77 -3.04
N ILE A 50 -7.31 -16.57 -2.74
CA ILE A 50 -6.16 -16.32 -1.88
C ILE A 50 -6.60 -15.93 -0.48
N GLU A 51 -5.85 -16.34 0.54
CA GLU A 51 -6.06 -15.87 1.89
C GLU A 51 -5.65 -14.39 2.00
N ALA A 52 -6.41 -13.62 2.78
CA ALA A 52 -6.16 -12.19 2.94
C ALA A 52 -4.78 -11.88 3.54
N GLU A 53 -4.27 -12.77 4.40
CA GLU A 53 -2.93 -12.63 5.01
C GLU A 53 -1.83 -12.82 3.97
N GLU A 54 -1.92 -13.86 3.15
CA GLU A 54 -0.99 -14.14 2.06
C GLU A 54 -0.97 -13.00 1.04
N LEU A 55 -2.14 -12.46 0.68
CA LEU A 55 -2.22 -11.31 -0.22
C LEU A 55 -1.56 -10.06 0.39
N VAL A 56 -1.74 -9.83 1.69
CA VAL A 56 -1.10 -8.70 2.38
C VAL A 56 0.41 -8.85 2.36
N GLU A 57 0.93 -10.03 2.65
CA GLU A 57 2.37 -10.32 2.62
C GLU A 57 2.95 -10.04 1.24
N TRP A 58 2.34 -10.58 0.19
CA TRP A 58 2.76 -10.31 -1.19
C TRP A 58 2.69 -8.82 -1.54
N ILE A 59 1.68 -8.11 -1.04
CA ILE A 59 1.56 -6.68 -1.28
C ILE A 59 2.73 -5.91 -0.66
N LEU A 60 3.11 -6.28 0.57
CA LEU A 60 4.17 -5.59 1.29
C LEU A 60 5.56 -5.90 0.75
N GLU A 61 5.77 -7.12 0.23
CA GLU A 61 7.04 -7.57 -0.32
C GLU A 61 7.25 -7.17 -1.78
N LYS A 62 6.22 -7.31 -2.63
CA LYS A 62 6.36 -7.17 -4.08
C LYS A 62 6.08 -5.77 -4.60
N LEU A 63 5.28 -4.95 -3.92
CA LEU A 63 4.98 -3.59 -4.39
C LEU A 63 5.94 -2.55 -3.83
N SER A 64 6.36 -1.65 -4.71
CA SER A 64 7.04 -0.42 -4.35
C SER A 64 6.11 0.54 -3.57
N ASN A 65 6.69 1.50 -2.85
CA ASN A 65 5.92 2.51 -2.12
C ASN A 65 4.97 3.31 -3.05
N ASP A 66 5.41 3.62 -4.27
CA ASP A 66 4.57 4.31 -5.27
C ASP A 66 3.36 3.47 -5.69
N GLU A 67 3.55 2.17 -5.87
CA GLU A 67 2.44 1.26 -6.19
C GLU A 67 1.48 1.09 -5.00
N ILE A 68 2.02 0.98 -3.78
CA ILE A 68 1.23 0.96 -2.53
C ILE A 68 0.40 2.24 -2.38
N GLN A 69 0.98 3.39 -2.72
CA GLN A 69 0.27 4.68 -2.72
C GLN A 69 -0.87 4.70 -3.74
N LYS A 70 -0.62 4.21 -4.96
CA LYS A 70 -1.65 4.11 -6.02
C LYS A 70 -2.80 3.21 -5.58
N VAL A 71 -2.49 2.02 -5.08
CA VAL A 71 -3.51 1.07 -4.57
C VAL A 71 -4.32 1.69 -3.43
N SER A 72 -3.64 2.31 -2.46
CA SER A 72 -4.29 3.00 -1.35
C SER A 72 -5.23 4.11 -1.82
N THR A 73 -4.82 4.87 -2.84
CA THR A 73 -5.62 5.93 -3.43
C THR A 73 -6.87 5.36 -4.12
N MET A 74 -6.70 4.30 -4.91
CA MET A 74 -7.83 3.65 -5.60
C MET A 74 -8.85 3.07 -4.61
N LEU A 75 -8.38 2.43 -3.54
CA LEU A 75 -9.26 1.91 -2.47
C LEU A 75 -10.03 3.03 -1.77
N ARG A 76 -9.38 4.15 -1.45
CA ARG A 76 -10.07 5.32 -0.86
C ARG A 76 -11.12 5.90 -1.80
N ILE A 77 -10.84 5.96 -3.10
CA ILE A 77 -11.80 6.44 -4.10
C ILE A 77 -13.00 5.48 -4.17
N ALA A 78 -12.76 4.17 -4.20
CA ALA A 78 -13.82 3.16 -4.20
C ALA A 78 -14.71 3.28 -2.95
N GLN A 79 -14.10 3.39 -1.76
CA GLN A 79 -14.84 3.60 -0.50
C GLN A 79 -15.68 4.87 -0.50
N LYS A 80 -15.12 6.00 -0.96
CA LYS A 80 -15.86 7.27 -1.05
C LYS A 80 -17.09 7.17 -1.96
N ARG A 81 -17.06 6.27 -2.93
CA ARG A 81 -18.17 5.99 -3.85
C ARG A 81 -19.07 4.84 -3.37
N SER A 82 -18.87 4.35 -2.15
CA SER A 82 -19.56 3.18 -1.59
C SER A 82 -19.48 1.94 -2.50
N ALA A 83 -18.41 1.84 -3.28
CA ALA A 83 -18.18 0.72 -4.19
C ALA A 83 -17.59 -0.47 -3.42
N ASP A 84 -17.93 -1.68 -3.85
CA ASP A 84 -17.28 -2.89 -3.36
C ASP A 84 -15.80 -2.89 -3.76
N ILE A 85 -14.93 -3.01 -2.77
CA ILE A 85 -13.47 -3.03 -2.95
C ILE A 85 -12.95 -4.43 -3.29
N ARG A 86 -13.76 -5.49 -3.10
CA ARG A 86 -13.33 -6.88 -3.37
C ARG A 86 -12.87 -7.11 -4.81
N PRO A 87 -13.56 -6.63 -5.86
CA PRO A 87 -13.11 -6.81 -7.24
C PRO A 87 -11.76 -6.13 -7.51
N LEU A 88 -11.54 -4.98 -6.88
CA LEU A 88 -10.29 -4.25 -7.00
C LEU A 88 -9.14 -5.04 -6.36
N ILE A 89 -9.36 -5.55 -5.14
CA ILE A 89 -8.37 -6.36 -4.42
C ILE A 89 -8.09 -7.66 -5.17
N GLY A 90 -9.11 -8.29 -5.76
CA GLY A 90 -8.92 -9.46 -6.63
C GLY A 90 -8.08 -9.16 -7.86
N THR A 91 -8.27 -8.00 -8.49
CA THR A 91 -7.45 -7.56 -9.63
C THR A 91 -5.99 -7.36 -9.23
N ILE A 92 -5.74 -6.80 -8.05
CA ILE A 92 -4.39 -6.65 -7.50
C ILE A 92 -3.75 -8.02 -7.27
N ALA A 93 -4.47 -8.96 -6.65
CA ALA A 93 -4.01 -10.33 -6.46
C ALA A 93 -3.63 -11.02 -7.78
N LEU A 94 -4.46 -10.86 -8.82
CA LEU A 94 -4.18 -11.39 -10.16
C LEU A 94 -2.87 -10.82 -10.74
N SER A 95 -2.63 -9.52 -10.56
CA SER A 95 -1.42 -8.86 -11.07
C SER A 95 -0.14 -9.33 -10.36
N LEU A 96 -0.24 -9.72 -9.09
CA LEU A 96 0.88 -10.22 -8.27
C LEU A 96 1.20 -11.69 -8.50
N LEU A 97 0.24 -12.47 -9.00
CA LEU A 97 0.38 -13.88 -9.37
C LEU A 97 1.02 -14.08 -10.75
N LYS A 98 0.84 -13.13 -11.67
CA LYS A 98 1.37 -13.21 -13.04
C LYS A 98 2.81 -12.66 -13.19
N LYS A 99 3.43 -12.23 -12.09
CA LYS A 99 4.82 -11.79 -11.99
C LYS A 99 5.63 -12.83 -11.24
#